data_AF-A0A358QNB4-F1
#
_entry.id   AF-A0A358QNB4-F1
#
_cell.length_a   1.000
_cell.length_b   1.000
_cell.length_c   1.000
_cell.angle_alpha   90.00
_cell.angle_beta   90.00
_cell.angle_gamma   90.00
#
_symmetry.space_group_name_H-M   'P 1'
#
loop_
_entity.id
_entity.type
_entity.pdbx_description
1 polymer ?
#
loop_
_entity_poly.entity_id
_entity_poly.type
_entity_poly.pdbx_seq_one_letter_code
_entity_poly.pdbx_strand_id
1 'polypeptide(L)' 'RPGDYVAIMAYVDPSDAHEEALDELRTAIRDRYRVATTVGFGPRFLHSTGQLHKGG' A
#
# COMPACT_ATOMS: atom_id res chain seq x y z
N ARG A 1 16.74 -5.42 0.95
CA ARG A 1 17.36 -5.71 2.25
C ARG A 1 16.32 -6.42 3.11
N PRO A 2 16.72 -7.25 4.09
CA PRO A 2 15.76 -7.79 5.06
C PRO A 2 14.98 -6.63 5.69
N GLY A 3 13.65 -6.66 5.56
CA GLY A 3 12.76 -5.59 6.06
C GLY A 3 12.27 -4.57 5.01
N ASP A 4 12.68 -4.68 3.74
CA ASP A 4 12.15 -3.79 2.69
C ASP A 4 10.67 -4.12 2.40
N TYR A 5 9.85 -3.07 2.23
CA TYR A 5 8.46 -3.17 1.83
C TYR A 5 8.06 -2.00 0.93
N VAL A 6 6.96 -2.16 0.20
CA VAL A 6 6.35 -1.10 -0.61
C VAL A 6 4.92 -0.87 -0.13
N ALA A 7 4.60 0.37 0.21
CA ALA A 7 3.23 0.79 0.51
C ALA A 7 2.66 1.61 -0.66
N ILE A 8 1.48 1.22 -1.12
CA ILE A 8 0.72 1.91 -2.16
C ILE A 8 -0.43 2.66 -1.48
N MET A 9 -0.39 3.98 -1.52
CA MET A 9 -1.42 4.86 -0.97
C MET A 9 -2.16 5.57 -2.12
N ALA A 10 -3.36 5.09 -2.42
CA ALA A 10 -4.13 5.57 -3.56
C ALA A 10 -5.04 6.74 -3.16
N TYR A 11 -4.86 7.91 -3.77
CA TYR A 11 -5.71 9.09 -3.59
C TYR A 11 -6.73 9.18 -4.72
N VAL A 12 -7.60 8.17 -4.78
CA VAL A 12 -8.68 8.05 -5.76
C VAL A 12 -9.95 7.59 -5.04
N ASP A 13 -11.11 7.87 -5.63
CA ASP A 13 -12.38 7.37 -5.08
C ASP A 13 -12.39 5.83 -5.10
N PRO A 14 -12.80 5.16 -4.02
CA PRO A 14 -12.94 3.71 -4.03
C PRO A 14 -13.93 3.26 -5.10
N SER A 15 -13.50 2.33 -5.95
CA SER A 15 -14.34 1.64 -6.92
C SER A 15 -13.73 0.28 -7.23
N ASP A 16 -14.55 -0.68 -7.67
CA ASP A 16 -14.08 -2.03 -8.03
C ASP A 16 -12.94 -1.97 -9.06
N ALA A 17 -13.05 -1.07 -10.04
CA ALA A 17 -12.01 -0.87 -11.06
C ALA A 17 -10.69 -0.35 -10.48
N HIS A 18 -10.76 0.54 -9.49
CA HIS A 18 -9.55 1.02 -8.80
C HIS A 18 -8.96 -0.03 -7.87
N GLU A 19 -9.79 -0.85 -7.21
CA GLU A 19 -9.33 -1.97 -6.39
C GLU A 19 -8.59 -3.01 -7.23
N GLU A 20 -9.16 -3.40 -8.37
CA GLU A 20 -8.55 -4.35 -9.30
C GLU A 20 -7.20 -3.84 -9.82
N ALA A 21 -7.17 -2.58 -10.31
CA ALA A 21 -5.93 -1.97 -10.79
C ALA A 21 -4.84 -1.87 -9.72
N LEU A 22 -5.21 -1.60 -8.47
CA LEU A 22 -4.26 -1.53 -7.35
C LEU A 22 -3.75 -2.91 -6.94
N ASP A 23 -4.59 -3.96 -7.00
CA ASP A 23 -4.14 -5.32 -6.70
C ASP A 23 -3.23 -5.89 -7.79
N GLU A 24 -3.51 -5.58 -9.06
CA GLU A 24 -2.61 -5.90 -10.18
C GLU A 24 -1.24 -5.25 -9.99
N LEU A 25 -1.22 -3.94 -9.70
CA LEU A 25 0.02 -3.20 -9.43
C LEU A 25 0.78 -3.79 -8.24
N ARG A 26 0.09 -4.06 -7.12
CA ARG A 26 0.66 -4.65 -5.92
C ARG A 26 1.29 -6.02 -6.21
N THR A 27 0.59 -6.85 -6.98
CA THR A 27 1.05 -8.18 -7.40
C THR A 27 2.28 -8.09 -8.29
N ALA A 28 2.30 -7.20 -9.27
CA ALA A 28 3.44 -6.98 -10.14
C ALA A 28 4.69 -6.56 -9.35
N ILE A 29 4.55 -5.66 -8.37
CA ILE A 29 5.65 -5.23 -7.50
C ILE A 29 6.16 -6.39 -6.64
N ARG A 30 5.25 -7.14 -6.01
CA ARG A 30 5.61 -8.32 -5.21
C ARG A 30 6.38 -9.34 -6.05
N ASP A 31 5.92 -9.65 -7.25
CA ASP A 31 6.50 -10.70 -8.08
C ASP A 31 7.86 -10.29 -8.66
N ARG A 32 8.03 -9.00 -8.98
CA ARG A 32 9.28 -8.44 -9.51
C ARG A 32 10.36 -8.29 -8.43
N TYR A 33 9.99 -7.77 -7.27
CA TYR A 33 10.95 -7.34 -6.24
C TYR A 33 11.01 -8.28 -5.03
N ARG A 34 10.03 -9.19 -4.88
CA ARG A 34 9.96 -10.17 -3.79
C ARG A 34 10.02 -9.53 -2.40
N VAL A 35 9.36 -8.38 -2.25
CA VAL A 35 9.22 -7.62 -1.00
C VAL A 35 7.77 -7.64 -0.50
N ALA A 36 7.57 -7.36 0.78
CA ALA A 36 6.23 -7.19 1.33
C ALA A 36 5.54 -5.96 0.70
N THR A 37 4.24 -6.05 0.44
CA THR A 37 3.47 -4.97 -0.19
C THR A 37 2.15 -4.71 0.53
N THR A 38 1.78 -3.44 0.68
CA THR A 38 0.49 -3.02 1.23
C THR A 38 -0.21 -2.05 0.27
N VAL A 39 -1.55 -2.05 0.29
CA VAL A 39 -2.41 -1.12 -0.47
C VAL A 39 -3.42 -0.52 0.50
N GLY A 40 -3.71 0.76 0.32
CA GLY A 40 -4.93 1.35 0.88
C GLY A 40 -5.32 2.67 0.22
N PHE A 41 -6.58 3.03 0.40
CA PHE A 41 -7.17 4.25 -0.15
C PHE A 41 -7.10 5.42 0.85
N GLY A 42 -6.67 6.59 0.39
CA GLY A 42 -6.75 7.86 1.12
C GLY A 42 -8.19 8.39 1.17
N PRO A 43 -8.57 9.30 2.10
CA PRO A 43 -7.77 10.06 3.07
C PRO A 43 -7.73 9.44 4.49
N ARG A 44 -8.21 8.20 4.65
CA ARG A 44 -8.40 7.56 5.97
C ARG A 44 -7.09 7.21 6.71
N PHE A 45 -5.92 7.41 6.10
CA PHE A 45 -4.62 7.18 6.74
C PHE A 45 -4.28 8.16 7.86
N LEU A 46 -5.01 9.28 7.99
CA LEU A 46 -4.76 10.25 9.07
C LEU A 46 -5.32 9.84 10.44
N HIS A 47 -6.07 8.73 10.57
CA HIS A 47 -6.72 8.39 11.85
C HIS A 47 -6.47 6.98 12.40
N SER A 48 -5.75 6.06 11.72
CA SER A 48 -5.56 4.69 12.25
C SER A 48 -4.16 4.04 12.10
N THR A 49 -3.18 4.69 11.46
CA THR A 49 -1.79 4.18 11.35
C THR A 49 -0.76 5.08 12.05
N GLY A 50 -1.20 5.77 13.11
CA GLY A 50 -0.39 6.76 13.85
C GLY A 50 0.68 6.20 14.81
N GLN A 51 0.97 4.89 14.80
CA GLN A 51 1.96 4.27 15.71
C GLN A 51 3.14 3.57 15.02
N LEU A 52 3.16 3.44 13.69
CA LEU A 52 4.32 2.89 12.97
C LEU A 52 5.26 3.97 12.40
N HIS A 53 4.93 5.25 12.57
CA HIS A 53 5.74 6.39 12.07
C HIS A 53 6.35 7.25 13.19
N LYS A 54 6.21 6.84 14.47
CA LYS A 54 6.82 7.54 15.61
C LYS A 54 7.95 6.70 16.19
N GLY A 55 9.11 6.77 15.54
CA GLY A 55 10.42 6.61 16.16
C GLY A 55 10.74 5.26 16.81
N GLY A 56 11.50 4.45 16.08
CA GLY A 56 12.76 3.97 16.67
C GLY A 56 13.77 5.11 16.67
#